data_AF-B4MWL8-F1
#
_entry.id   AF-B4MWL8-F1
#
_cell.length_a   1.000
_cell.length_b   1.000
_cell.length_c   1.000
_cell.angle_alpha   90.00
_cell.angle_beta   90.00
_cell.angle_gamma   90.00
#
_symmetry.space_group_name_H-M   'P 1'
#
loop_
_entity.id
_entity.type
_entity.pdbx_description
1 polymer ?
#
loop_
_entity_poly.entity_id
_entity_poly.type
_entity_poly.pdbx_seq_one_letter_code
_entity_poly.pdbx_strand_id
1 'polypeptide(L)'
;MIKYEGITVRNVSYEPDLSQEGTYICPMPKPPAPSTFLDTSTWHGHLKPFERLFYHQTMNSVRYSKRYRGNPHIPKDSLDFQLQSRYDHGREAFPEKIDSVLQRDTCSAVTSWSAPGAKNESGAKVKSFRVLRNTRVVLKQMEDKLGHPLRIGGCKEKIHPHSVKLICSGVHNQLVNNGFSRQTSDGNFFRY
;
A
#
# COMPACT_ATOMS: atom_id res chain seq x y z
N MET A 1 -13.81 8.23 20.57
CA MET A 1 -12.85 9.23 20.05
C MET A 1 -12.75 9.01 18.55
N ILE A 2 -13.25 9.94 17.74
CA ILE A 2 -13.27 9.81 16.28
C ILE A 2 -11.82 9.81 15.79
N LYS A 3 -11.42 8.76 15.06
CA LYS A 3 -10.09 8.65 14.46
C LYS A 3 -10.18 9.00 12.98
N TYR A 4 -9.18 9.73 12.48
CA TYR A 4 -9.04 10.06 11.07
C TYR A 4 -7.78 9.39 10.51
N GLU A 5 -7.87 8.88 9.28
CA GLU A 5 -6.74 8.36 8.52
C GLU A 5 -6.46 9.25 7.31
N GLY A 6 -5.19 9.57 7.07
CA GLY A 6 -4.78 10.29 5.86
C GLY A 6 -4.69 9.33 4.67
N ILE A 7 -5.57 9.52 3.69
CA ILE A 7 -5.59 8.74 2.45
C ILE A 7 -5.12 9.62 1.30
N THR A 8 -4.22 9.10 0.47
CA THR A 8 -3.77 9.76 -0.75
C THR A 8 -4.79 9.53 -1.87
N VAL A 9 -5.36 10.61 -2.40
CA VAL A 9 -6.36 10.59 -3.47
C VAL A 9 -5.85 11.40 -4.65
N ARG A 10 -6.22 11.03 -5.89
CA ARG A 10 -5.92 11.83 -7.08
C ARG A 10 -6.52 13.24 -6.91
N ASN A 11 -5.71 14.25 -7.19
CA ASN A 11 -6.17 15.62 -7.20
C ASN A 11 -6.89 15.91 -8.53
N VAL A 12 -8.14 16.35 -8.43
CA VAL A 12 -9.01 16.69 -9.58
C VAL A 12 -9.16 18.21 -9.72
N SER A 13 -8.55 18.99 -8.82
CA SER A 13 -8.55 20.44 -8.88
C SER A 13 -7.66 20.97 -10.01
N TYR A 14 -7.92 22.21 -10.44
CA TYR A 14 -7.10 22.90 -11.45
C TYR A 14 -5.67 23.17 -10.96
N GLU A 15 -5.53 23.43 -9.66
CA GLU A 15 -4.24 23.67 -9.00
C GLU A 15 -3.62 22.35 -8.57
N PRO A 16 -2.39 22.03 -9.02
CA PRO A 16 -1.66 20.85 -8.55
C PRO A 16 -1.38 20.93 -7.04
N ASP A 17 -1.39 19.78 -6.36
CA ASP A 17 -1.02 19.75 -4.94
C ASP A 17 0.46 19.41 -4.79
N LEU A 18 1.24 20.37 -4.29
CA LEU A 18 2.68 20.25 -3.99
C LEU A 18 2.98 20.59 -2.52
N SER A 19 1.97 20.50 -1.66
CA SER A 19 2.08 20.79 -0.22
C SER A 19 3.11 19.93 0.51
N GLN A 20 3.42 18.73 0.00
CA GLN A 20 4.45 17.85 0.58
C GLN A 20 5.88 18.30 0.26
N GLU A 21 6.08 18.95 -0.88
CA GLU A 21 7.42 19.35 -1.37
C GLU A 21 7.79 20.77 -0.93
N GLY A 22 6.80 21.61 -0.64
CA GLY A 22 7.02 23.04 -0.40
C GLY A 22 5.74 23.84 -0.24
N THR A 23 5.86 25.14 -0.47
CA THR A 23 4.80 26.12 -0.16
C THR A 23 4.47 26.99 -1.37
N TYR A 24 3.19 27.27 -1.56
CA TYR A 24 2.73 28.24 -2.53
C TYR A 24 2.86 29.64 -1.94
N ILE A 25 3.68 30.49 -2.56
CA ILE A 25 3.80 31.90 -2.20
C ILE A 25 2.56 32.65 -2.69
N CYS A 26 2.07 32.31 -3.88
CA CYS A 26 0.94 32.95 -4.53
C CYS A 26 0.04 31.88 -5.15
N PRO A 27 -1.29 31.96 -4.98
CA PRO A 27 -2.21 31.00 -5.58
C PRO A 27 -2.13 31.03 -7.11
N MET A 28 -2.44 29.90 -7.73
CA MET A 28 -2.57 29.81 -9.19
C MET A 28 -3.78 30.59 -9.70
N PRO A 29 -3.76 31.06 -10.97
CA PRO A 29 -4.92 31.72 -11.57
C PRO A 29 -6.12 30.79 -11.56
N LYS A 30 -7.23 31.26 -11.00
CA LYS A 30 -8.49 30.50 -10.92
C LYS A 30 -9.21 30.50 -12.27
N PRO A 31 -9.75 29.36 -12.72
CA PRO A 31 -10.60 29.33 -13.89
C PRO A 31 -11.87 30.15 -13.65
N PRO A 32 -12.47 30.76 -14.69
CA PRO A 32 -13.74 31.46 -14.57
C PRO A 32 -14.84 30.48 -14.13
N ALA A 33 -15.79 30.96 -13.34
CA ALA A 33 -16.93 30.15 -12.91
C ALA A 33 -17.78 29.72 -14.12
N PRO A 34 -18.37 28.52 -14.10
CA PRO A 34 -19.32 28.12 -15.14
C PRO A 34 -20.52 29.06 -15.15
N SER A 35 -21.15 29.21 -16.31
CA SER A 35 -22.42 29.92 -16.38
C SER A 35 -23.46 29.20 -15.53
N THR A 36 -24.37 29.95 -14.91
CA THR A 36 -25.42 29.41 -14.01
C THR A 36 -26.26 28.30 -14.64
N PHE A 37 -26.29 28.24 -15.98
CA PHE A 37 -27.07 27.28 -16.76
C PHE A 37 -26.30 26.00 -17.16
N LEU A 38 -24.98 25.97 -17.00
CA LEU A 38 -24.17 24.77 -17.26
C LEU A 38 -23.76 24.14 -15.92
N ASP A 39 -24.47 23.10 -15.50
CA ASP A 39 -23.97 22.25 -14.42
C ASP A 39 -22.85 21.35 -14.97
N THR A 40 -21.61 21.71 -14.64
CA THR A 40 -20.43 20.94 -15.02
C THR A 40 -19.82 20.32 -13.77
N SER A 41 -19.90 18.99 -13.66
CA SER A 41 -19.30 18.23 -12.56
C SER A 41 -17.78 18.41 -12.43
N THR A 42 -17.11 18.79 -13.52
CA THR A 42 -15.66 19.05 -13.56
C THR A 42 -15.37 20.54 -13.74
N TRP A 43 -14.29 21.02 -13.11
CA TRP A 43 -13.93 22.45 -13.17
C TRP A 43 -13.62 22.97 -14.57
N HIS A 44 -13.31 22.09 -15.52
CA HIS A 44 -12.83 22.44 -16.85
C HIS A 44 -13.85 22.23 -17.98
N GLY A 45 -15.01 21.63 -17.71
CA GLY A 45 -15.90 21.18 -18.80
C GLY A 45 -16.47 22.33 -19.64
N HIS A 46 -16.70 23.51 -19.04
CA HIS A 46 -17.17 24.72 -19.76
C HIS A 46 -16.05 25.49 -20.48
N LEU A 47 -14.79 25.20 -20.18
CA LEU A 47 -13.64 25.93 -20.73
C LEU A 47 -13.27 25.42 -22.13
N LYS A 48 -12.78 26.31 -22.99
CA LYS A 48 -12.20 25.94 -24.28
C LYS A 48 -10.88 25.19 -24.08
N PRO A 49 -10.45 24.29 -25.00
CA PRO A 49 -9.24 23.48 -24.82
C PRO A 49 -7.97 24.27 -24.46
N PHE A 50 -7.76 25.45 -25.06
CA PHE A 50 -6.61 26.30 -24.76
C PHE A 50 -6.68 26.94 -23.37
N GLU A 51 -7.87 27.27 -22.88
CA GLU A 51 -8.08 27.78 -21.52
C GLU A 51 -7.80 26.68 -20.50
N ARG A 52 -8.23 25.44 -20.77
CA ARG A 52 -7.93 24.28 -19.92
C ARG A 52 -6.43 24.10 -19.74
N LEU A 53 -5.68 24.18 -20.84
CA LEU A 53 -4.22 24.07 -20.81
C LEU A 53 -3.57 25.20 -19.99
N PHE A 54 -4.09 26.43 -20.11
CA PHE A 54 -3.59 27.57 -19.37
C PHE A 54 -3.84 27.45 -17.85
N TYR A 55 -5.04 27.05 -17.45
CA TYR A 55 -5.41 26.94 -16.03
C TYR A 55 -4.88 25.67 -15.35
N HIS A 56 -4.71 24.58 -16.09
CA HIS A 56 -4.17 23.32 -15.56
C HIS A 56 -2.66 23.19 -15.82
N GLN A 57 -1.88 23.89 -15.00
CA GLN A 57 -0.42 23.77 -15.04
C GLN A 57 0.04 22.37 -14.62
N THR A 58 1.10 21.87 -15.23
CA THR A 58 1.73 20.61 -14.79
C THR A 58 2.53 20.84 -13.50
N MET A 59 2.70 19.80 -12.68
CA MET A 59 3.54 19.89 -11.47
C MET A 59 4.96 20.38 -11.78
N ASN A 60 5.50 20.00 -12.95
CA ASN A 60 6.81 20.49 -13.38
C ASN A 60 6.79 21.99 -13.66
N SER A 61 5.79 22.49 -14.39
CA SER A 61 5.60 23.93 -14.63
C SER A 61 5.51 24.71 -13.32
N VAL A 62 4.74 24.19 -12.34
CA VAL A 62 4.60 24.83 -11.04
C VAL A 62 5.93 24.93 -10.29
N ARG A 63 6.77 23.89 -10.30
CA ARG A 63 8.09 23.90 -9.63
C ARG A 63 9.03 24.98 -10.15
N TYR A 64 8.97 25.28 -11.44
CA TYR A 64 9.76 26.36 -12.05
C TYR A 64 9.10 27.74 -11.95
N SER A 65 7.84 27.80 -11.52
CA SER A 65 7.13 29.06 -11.36
C SER A 65 7.61 29.82 -10.13
N LYS A 66 7.68 31.16 -10.23
CA LYS A 66 7.97 32.04 -9.08
C LYS A 66 6.88 32.01 -7.99
N ARG A 67 5.73 31.41 -8.28
CA ARG A 67 4.59 31.29 -7.37
C ARG A 67 4.79 30.19 -6.33
N TYR A 68 5.75 29.30 -6.55
CA TYR A 68 6.02 28.15 -5.71
C TYR A 68 7.43 28.22 -5.12
N ARG A 69 7.55 27.89 -3.83
CA ARG A 69 8.82 27.77 -3.13
C ARG A 69 8.98 26.34 -2.63
N GLY A 70 9.82 25.58 -3.33
CA GLY A 70 10.23 24.24 -2.91
C GLY A 70 11.06 24.25 -1.62
N ASN A 71 11.06 23.14 -0.91
CA ASN A 71 11.91 22.94 0.27
C ASN A 71 13.40 23.03 -0.13
N PRO A 72 14.22 23.87 0.56
CA PRO A 72 15.64 24.00 0.27
C PRO A 72 16.45 22.70 0.38
N HIS A 73 15.96 21.74 1.16
CA HIS A 73 16.65 20.48 1.41
C HIS A 73 16.48 19.44 0.30
N ILE A 74 15.61 19.71 -0.69
CA ILE A 74 15.38 18.79 -1.80
C ILE A 74 16.50 18.97 -2.85
N PRO A 75 17.25 17.92 -3.20
CA PRO A 75 18.23 17.99 -4.28
C PRO A 75 17.55 18.38 -5.60
N LYS A 76 18.19 19.26 -6.38
CA LYS A 76 17.65 19.74 -7.67
C LYS A 76 18.17 18.97 -8.88
N ASP A 77 18.97 17.94 -8.65
CA ASP A 77 19.64 17.12 -9.66
C ASP A 77 19.07 15.70 -9.66
N SER A 78 19.38 14.93 -10.71
CA SER A 78 19.01 13.53 -10.97
C SER A 78 19.15 12.55 -9.80
N LEU A 79 19.99 12.87 -8.81
CA LEU A 79 20.10 12.14 -7.55
C LEU A 79 18.76 12.07 -6.80
N ASP A 80 17.89 13.07 -6.98
CA ASP A 80 16.56 13.16 -6.40
C ASP A 80 15.68 11.97 -6.87
N PHE A 81 15.73 11.63 -8.15
CA PHE A 81 15.03 10.47 -8.69
C PHE A 81 15.64 9.15 -8.24
N GLN A 82 16.98 9.07 -8.13
CA GLN A 82 17.66 7.86 -7.70
C GLN A 82 17.35 7.52 -6.23
N LEU A 83 17.34 8.53 -5.36
CA LEU A 83 17.02 8.36 -3.93
C LEU A 83 15.55 7.99 -3.68
N GLN A 84 14.64 8.28 -4.62
CA GLN A 84 13.22 7.88 -4.55
C GLN A 84 12.91 6.57 -5.26
N SER A 85 13.91 6.01 -5.94
CA SER A 85 13.75 4.74 -6.61
C SER A 85 13.39 3.65 -5.61
N ARG A 86 12.87 2.55 -6.13
CA ARG A 86 12.58 1.37 -5.34
C ARG A 86 13.84 0.73 -4.82
N TYR A 87 14.88 0.75 -5.66
CA TYR A 87 16.13 0.06 -5.44
C TYR A 87 16.74 0.38 -4.08
N ASP A 88 17.02 -0.68 -3.33
CA ASP A 88 17.77 -0.62 -2.09
C ASP A 88 18.96 -1.59 -2.18
N HIS A 89 20.16 -1.02 -2.30
CA HIS A 89 21.40 -1.77 -2.43
C HIS A 89 21.66 -2.72 -1.25
N GLY A 90 21.16 -2.40 -0.06
CA GLY A 90 21.33 -3.25 1.13
C GLY A 90 20.44 -4.49 1.15
N ARG A 91 19.45 -4.58 0.27
CA ARG A 91 18.39 -5.62 0.32
C ARG A 91 18.27 -6.42 -0.97
N GLU A 92 18.50 -5.79 -2.11
CA GLU A 92 18.34 -6.43 -3.41
C GLU A 92 19.64 -7.08 -3.86
N ALA A 93 19.66 -8.42 -3.91
CA ALA A 93 20.81 -9.19 -4.36
C ALA A 93 20.95 -9.22 -5.90
N PHE A 94 19.84 -9.13 -6.64
CA PHE A 94 19.79 -9.17 -8.09
C PHE A 94 18.85 -8.09 -8.64
N PRO A 95 19.23 -6.80 -8.54
CA PRO A 95 18.41 -5.73 -9.09
C PRO A 95 18.45 -5.74 -10.60
N GLU A 96 17.31 -5.45 -11.21
CA GLU A 96 17.28 -5.11 -12.63
C GLU A 96 17.67 -3.64 -12.81
N LYS A 97 18.16 -3.31 -14.01
CA LYS A 97 18.50 -1.92 -14.35
C LYS A 97 17.30 -0.97 -14.17
N ILE A 98 16.08 -1.48 -14.37
CA ILE A 98 14.84 -0.71 -14.21
C ILE A 98 14.55 -0.33 -12.76
N ASP A 99 15.02 -1.11 -11.77
CA ASP A 99 14.68 -0.89 -10.36
C ASP A 99 15.25 0.43 -9.82
N SER A 100 16.39 0.86 -10.39
CA SER A 100 17.03 2.15 -10.09
C SER A 100 16.26 3.38 -10.59
N VAL A 101 15.31 3.19 -11.51
CA VAL A 101 14.51 4.26 -12.10
C VAL A 101 13.05 4.18 -11.65
N LEU A 102 12.57 2.98 -11.29
CA LEU A 102 11.21 2.76 -10.84
C LEU A 102 10.95 3.43 -9.49
N GLN A 103 9.88 4.22 -9.44
CA GLN A 103 9.56 5.07 -8.30
C GLN A 103 8.52 4.40 -7.39
N ARG A 104 8.69 4.58 -6.08
CA ARG A 104 7.77 4.03 -5.06
C ARG A 104 6.36 4.64 -5.14
N ASP A 105 6.25 5.89 -5.61
CA ASP A 105 4.96 6.58 -5.80
C ASP A 105 4.18 6.07 -7.02
N THR A 106 4.89 5.58 -8.04
CA THR A 106 4.30 5.25 -9.34
C THR A 106 3.82 3.81 -9.37
N CYS A 107 4.68 2.90 -8.92
CA CYS A 107 4.32 1.51 -8.79
C CYS A 107 4.00 1.28 -7.31
N SER A 108 2.89 0.62 -6.98
CA SER A 108 2.54 0.23 -5.61
C SER A 108 3.07 -1.15 -5.22
N ALA A 109 3.71 -1.86 -6.18
CA ALA A 109 4.34 -3.13 -5.91
C ALA A 109 5.31 -2.98 -4.73
N VAL A 110 5.41 -3.98 -3.88
CA VAL A 110 6.42 -3.94 -2.83
C VAL A 110 7.79 -4.08 -3.51
N THR A 111 8.88 -3.72 -2.83
CA THR A 111 10.27 -4.05 -3.24
C THR A 111 10.32 -5.39 -3.99
N SER A 112 11.04 -5.41 -5.10
CA SER A 112 11.13 -6.53 -6.04
C SER A 112 11.14 -7.89 -5.34
N TRP A 113 10.19 -8.76 -5.71
CA TRP A 113 10.13 -10.20 -5.50
C TRP A 113 10.29 -10.88 -4.11
N SER A 114 10.85 -10.30 -3.05
CA SER A 114 11.41 -11.13 -1.96
C SER A 114 10.77 -11.07 -0.56
N ALA A 115 9.88 -10.13 -0.25
CA ALA A 115 9.42 -9.98 1.15
C ALA A 115 7.90 -9.77 1.28
N PRO A 116 7.14 -10.82 1.67
CA PRO A 116 5.75 -10.70 2.14
C PRO A 116 5.58 -9.72 3.32
N GLY A 117 6.67 -9.31 3.97
CA GLY A 117 6.71 -8.34 5.07
C GLY A 117 6.95 -6.89 4.66
N ALA A 118 7.40 -6.62 3.43
CA ALA A 118 7.91 -5.29 3.08
C ALA A 118 6.85 -4.19 2.98
N LYS A 119 5.53 -4.52 3.02
CA LYS A 119 4.47 -3.51 3.22
C LYS A 119 4.41 -2.95 4.64
N ASN A 120 4.87 -3.73 5.61
CA ASN A 120 4.80 -3.41 7.04
C ASN A 120 6.11 -2.82 7.56
N GLU A 121 7.13 -2.72 6.72
CA GLU A 121 8.44 -2.22 7.12
C GLU A 121 8.48 -0.69 7.18
N SER A 122 9.28 -0.19 8.13
CA SER A 122 9.67 1.21 8.26
C SER A 122 10.43 1.66 7.01
N GLY A 123 9.69 2.11 5.99
CA GLY A 123 10.23 2.37 4.65
C GLY A 123 9.23 2.15 3.50
N ALA A 124 8.18 1.36 3.76
CA ALA A 124 7.19 0.98 2.75
C ALA A 124 6.26 2.13 2.34
N LYS A 125 5.91 2.99 3.31
CA LYS A 125 5.23 4.27 3.14
C LYS A 125 6.24 5.42 3.25
N VAL A 126 7.36 5.36 2.53
CA VAL A 126 8.23 6.55 2.44
C VAL A 126 7.49 7.60 1.63
N LYS A 127 7.19 8.73 2.28
CA LYS A 127 6.78 9.93 1.57
C LYS A 127 7.96 10.35 0.69
N SER A 128 7.75 10.36 -0.62
CA SER A 128 8.71 10.94 -1.54
C SER A 128 8.90 12.41 -1.17
N PHE A 129 10.14 12.87 -1.20
CA PHE A 129 10.43 14.30 -1.05
C PHE A 129 9.99 15.11 -2.29
N ARG A 130 9.68 14.43 -3.40
CA ARG A 130 9.17 14.93 -4.67
C ARG A 130 8.00 14.05 -5.09
N VAL A 131 6.81 14.60 -5.05
CA VAL A 131 5.57 13.99 -5.50
C VAL A 131 5.60 13.85 -7.02
N LEU A 132 5.36 12.65 -7.53
CA LEU A 132 5.39 12.40 -8.99
C LEU A 132 4.00 12.36 -9.64
N ARG A 133 2.95 12.31 -8.83
CA ARG A 133 1.55 12.29 -9.26
C ARG A 133 0.78 13.43 -8.65
N ASN A 134 -0.14 14.03 -9.40
CA ASN A 134 -1.02 15.06 -8.83
C ASN A 134 -2.02 14.39 -7.87
N THR A 135 -1.61 14.26 -6.61
CA THR A 135 -2.34 13.60 -5.53
C THR A 135 -2.35 14.48 -4.31
N ARG A 136 -3.45 14.46 -3.57
CA ARG A 136 -3.63 15.17 -2.31
C ARG A 136 -3.93 14.22 -1.17
N VAL A 137 -3.51 14.57 0.03
CA VAL A 137 -3.84 13.80 1.24
C VAL A 137 -5.16 14.32 1.79
N VAL A 138 -6.17 13.44 1.86
CA VAL A 138 -7.48 13.75 2.44
C VAL A 138 -7.63 12.98 3.73
N LEU A 139 -8.12 13.64 4.78
CA LEU A 139 -8.47 12.99 6.03
C LEU A 139 -9.82 12.27 5.85
N LYS A 140 -9.79 10.93 5.82
CA LYS A 140 -11.00 10.11 5.86
C LYS A 140 -11.26 9.73 7.31
N GLN A 141 -12.50 9.91 7.76
CA GLN A 141 -12.93 9.37 9.05
C GLN A 141 -12.79 7.84 9.01
N MET A 142 -12.11 7.27 10.02
CA MET A 142 -12.02 5.83 10.16
C MET A 142 -13.40 5.29 10.49
N GLU A 143 -13.85 4.30 9.73
CA GLU A 143 -15.04 3.54 10.07
C GLU A 143 -14.77 2.81 11.39
N ASP A 144 -15.66 2.97 12.36
CA ASP A 144 -15.57 2.24 13.62
C ASP A 144 -15.69 0.75 13.26
N LYS A 145 -14.58 0.03 13.39
CA LYS A 145 -14.58 -1.43 13.24
C LYS A 145 -15.46 -1.97 14.36
N LEU A 146 -16.73 -2.26 14.06
CA LEU A 146 -17.64 -3.05 14.87
C LEU A 146 -17.15 -4.51 14.89
N GLY A 147 -15.91 -4.72 15.32
CA GLY A 147 -15.31 -6.03 15.52
C GLY A 147 -15.74 -6.54 16.88
N HIS A 148 -16.85 -7.29 16.90
CA HIS A 148 -17.05 -8.28 17.96
C HIS A 148 -15.84 -9.22 17.88
N PRO A 149 -15.23 -9.66 19.00
CA PRO A 149 -14.04 -10.50 18.99
C PRO A 149 -14.38 -11.93 18.49
N LEU A 150 -14.74 -12.06 17.22
CA LEU A 150 -14.87 -13.32 16.52
C LEU A 150 -13.47 -13.86 16.27
N ARG A 151 -13.00 -14.70 17.19
CA ARG A 151 -11.89 -15.60 16.94
C ARG A 151 -12.39 -16.68 15.98
N ILE A 152 -12.27 -16.43 14.68
CA ILE A 152 -12.48 -17.47 13.68
C ILE A 152 -11.32 -18.46 13.82
N GLY A 153 -11.58 -19.57 14.52
CA GLY A 153 -10.66 -20.69 14.61
C GLY A 153 -10.53 -21.34 13.24
N GLY A 154 -9.34 -21.27 12.64
CA GLY A 154 -8.98 -22.10 11.49
C GLY A 154 -8.32 -23.40 11.95
N CYS A 155 -8.44 -24.47 11.16
CA CYS A 155 -7.61 -25.65 11.36
C CYS A 155 -6.14 -25.24 11.16
N LYS A 156 -5.33 -25.30 12.22
CA LYS A 156 -3.89 -25.01 12.16
C LYS A 156 -3.14 -26.00 11.25
N GLU A 157 -3.70 -27.19 11.08
CA GLU A 157 -3.11 -28.28 10.32
C GLU A 157 -4.21 -28.98 9.50
N LYS A 158 -3.87 -29.45 8.29
CA LYS A 158 -4.75 -30.27 7.46
C LYS A 158 -4.63 -31.75 7.84
N ILE A 159 -4.79 -32.07 9.12
CA ILE A 159 -4.82 -33.46 9.57
C ILE A 159 -6.14 -34.06 9.10
N HIS A 160 -6.07 -35.14 8.33
CA HIS A 160 -7.24 -35.89 7.89
C HIS A 160 -8.01 -36.39 9.14
N PRO A 161 -9.36 -36.35 9.18
CA PRO A 161 -10.13 -36.76 10.35
C PRO A 161 -9.84 -38.19 10.83
N HIS A 162 -9.33 -39.04 9.94
CA HIS A 162 -8.96 -40.42 10.25
C HIS A 162 -7.48 -40.60 10.65
N SER A 163 -6.69 -39.53 10.66
CA SER A 163 -5.31 -39.51 11.16
C SER A 163 -5.32 -39.22 12.65
N VAL A 164 -6.00 -40.09 13.41
CA VAL A 164 -5.94 -40.08 14.87
C VAL A 164 -4.71 -40.89 15.26
N LYS A 165 -3.77 -40.30 16.00
CA LYS A 165 -2.64 -41.02 16.60
C LYS A 165 -3.18 -41.93 17.71
N LEU A 166 -3.68 -43.10 17.33
CA LEU A 166 -4.29 -44.10 18.23
C LEU A 166 -3.26 -44.98 18.95
N ILE A 167 -1.97 -44.77 18.68
CA ILE A 167 -0.91 -45.49 19.36
C ILE A 167 -0.63 -44.74 20.67
N CYS A 168 -1.35 -45.12 21.73
CA CYS A 168 -0.86 -44.93 23.08
C CYS A 168 0.41 -45.80 23.19
N SER A 169 1.59 -45.20 23.01
CA SER A 169 2.88 -45.85 23.29
C SER A 169 3.05 -45.95 24.80
N GLY A 170 2.25 -46.78 25.44
CA GLY A 170 2.26 -47.05 26.87
C GLY A 170 2.38 -48.55 27.12
N VAL A 171 2.78 -48.93 28.33
CA VAL A 171 2.98 -50.34 28.72
C VAL A 171 1.62 -51.06 28.66
N HIS A 172 1.52 -52.08 27.81
CA HIS A 172 0.29 -52.86 27.63
C HIS A 172 0.01 -53.67 28.90
N ASN A 173 -0.99 -53.26 29.69
CA ASN A 173 -1.50 -54.04 30.82
C ASN A 173 -3.00 -54.37 30.61
N GLN A 174 -3.48 -55.44 31.26
CA GLN A 174 -4.88 -55.91 31.11
C GLN A 174 -5.93 -54.88 31.54
N LEU A 175 -5.55 -53.87 32.33
CA LEU A 175 -6.45 -52.81 32.81
C LEU A 175 -6.65 -51.67 31.79
N VAL A 176 -5.64 -51.35 30.98
CA VAL A 176 -5.68 -50.22 30.02
C VAL A 176 -6.02 -50.64 28.59
N ASN A 177 -5.88 -51.94 28.26
CA ASN A 177 -6.27 -52.51 26.98
C ASN A 177 -6.59 -54.00 27.17
N ASN A 178 -7.78 -54.45 26.75
CA ASN A 178 -8.32 -55.79 27.02
C ASN A 178 -7.63 -56.93 26.22
N GLY A 179 -6.32 -56.79 25.97
CA GLY A 179 -5.49 -57.73 25.23
C GLY A 179 -5.50 -57.54 23.71
N PHE A 180 -6.10 -56.47 23.16
CA PHE A 180 -6.19 -56.25 21.72
C PHE A 180 -5.06 -55.35 21.22
N SER A 181 -4.19 -55.86 20.35
CA SER A 181 -3.19 -55.06 19.64
C SER A 181 -3.50 -54.99 18.15
N ARG A 182 -3.12 -53.89 17.50
CA ARG A 182 -3.21 -53.76 16.04
C ARG A 182 -1.89 -54.14 15.42
N GLN A 183 -1.93 -54.95 14.37
CA GLN A 183 -0.74 -55.29 13.59
C GLN A 183 -0.34 -54.12 12.71
N THR A 184 0.96 -53.77 12.71
CA THR A 184 1.50 -52.58 12.04
C THR A 184 1.38 -52.65 10.50
N SER A 185 1.31 -53.85 9.93
CA SER A 185 1.22 -54.06 8.47
C SER A 185 -0.18 -53.78 7.93
N ASP A 186 -1.21 -54.38 8.54
CA ASP A 186 -2.53 -54.49 7.92
C ASP A 186 -3.66 -53.89 8.77
N GLY A 187 -3.34 -53.39 9.96
CA GLY A 187 -4.31 -52.74 10.85
C GLY A 187 -5.35 -53.67 11.49
N ASN A 188 -5.28 -54.98 11.23
CA ASN A 188 -6.11 -56.00 11.86
C ASN A 188 -5.83 -56.09 13.37
N PHE A 189 -6.88 -56.40 14.14
CA PHE A 189 -6.79 -56.60 15.58
C PHE A 189 -6.50 -58.07 15.89
N PHE A 190 -5.52 -58.32 16.75
CA PHE A 190 -5.27 -59.64 17.30
C PHE A 190 -5.23 -59.58 18.83
N ARG A 191 -5.60 -60.70 19.46
CA ARG A 191 -5.62 -60.86 20.91
C ARG A 191 -4.35 -61.61 21.33
N TYR A 192 -3.63 -61.08 22.32
CA TYR A 192 -2.60 -61.85 23.02
C TYR A 192 -3.22 -62.89 23.95
#